data_AF-A0A316FDW0-F1
#
_entry.id   AF-A0A316FDW0-F1
#
_cell.length_a   1.000
_cell.length_b   1.000
_cell.length_c   1.000
_cell.angle_alpha   90.00
_cell.angle_beta   90.00
_cell.angle_gamma   90.00
#
_symmetry.space_group_name_H-M   'P 1'
#
loop_
_entity.id
_entity.type
_entity.pdbx_description
1 polymer ?
#
loop_
_entity_poly.entity_id
_entity_poly.type
_entity_poly.pdbx_seq_one_letter_code
_entity_poly.pdbx_strand_id
1 'polypeptide(L)'
;MLVGDVVVGRFVAPRHRDRMITPLQLLLALPYLGFWAAPSPAVAVVLAFVASAGFAAALPLQERLAGNIGPEVRGQAFGLYSTGLMVGQAVGAVIGGTLATALGTTSAMGTLAVMSLGVTATLMYGLRRSAPAQAPRVESHP
;
A
#
# COMPACT_ATOMS: atom_id res chain seq x y z
N MET A 1 -7.32 6.74 8.18
CA MET A 1 -7.76 7.02 6.79
C MET A 1 -7.98 8.50 6.60
N LEU A 2 -9.07 9.12 7.08
CA LEU A 2 -9.41 10.52 6.77
C LEU A 2 -8.30 11.56 7.07
N VAL A 3 -7.66 11.51 8.25
CA VAL A 3 -6.56 12.45 8.59
C VAL A 3 -5.27 12.16 7.80
N GLY A 4 -4.97 10.88 7.55
CA GLY A 4 -3.80 10.48 6.74
C GLY A 4 -3.95 10.87 5.28
N ASP A 5 -5.15 10.69 4.71
CA ASP A 5 -5.51 11.11 3.36
C ASP A 5 -5.47 12.64 3.23
N VAL A 6 -5.88 13.38 4.27
CA VAL A 6 -5.80 14.84 4.32
C VAL A 6 -4.35 15.33 4.42
N VAL A 7 -3.51 14.70 5.25
CA VAL A 7 -2.10 15.10 5.38
C VAL A 7 -1.32 14.78 4.11
N VAL A 8 -1.46 13.57 3.56
CA VAL A 8 -0.77 13.18 2.32
C VAL A 8 -1.35 13.94 1.13
N GLY A 9 -2.67 14.09 1.04
CA GLY A 9 -3.34 14.83 -0.03
C GLY A 9 -3.00 16.33 -0.03
N ARG A 10 -2.75 16.93 1.14
CA ARG A 10 -2.46 18.38 1.28
C ARG A 10 -0.97 18.72 1.20
N PHE A 11 -0.07 17.81 1.59
CA PHE A 11 1.37 18.09 1.61
C PHE A 11 2.15 17.47 0.43
N VAL A 12 1.54 16.63 -0.41
CA VAL A 12 2.22 15.94 -1.51
C VAL A 12 1.73 16.41 -2.87
N ALA A 13 2.58 17.16 -3.55
CA ALA A 13 2.34 17.63 -4.91
C ALA A 13 2.17 16.46 -5.91
N PRO A 14 1.26 16.55 -6.90
CA PRO A 14 0.93 15.47 -7.85
C PRO A 14 2.13 14.82 -8.54
N ARG A 15 3.19 15.60 -8.81
CA ARG A 15 4.42 15.17 -9.48
C ARG A 15 5.29 14.19 -8.67
N HIS A 16 5.08 14.06 -7.36
CA HIS A 16 5.87 13.17 -6.49
C HIS A 16 5.10 11.92 -6.02
N ARG A 17 3.81 11.80 -6.36
CA ARG A 17 2.90 10.75 -5.87
C ARG A 17 3.38 9.34 -6.24
N ASP A 18 3.89 9.17 -7.45
CA ASP A 18 4.42 7.88 -7.93
C ASP A 18 5.64 7.38 -7.16
N ARG A 19 6.51 8.30 -6.75
CA ARG A 19 7.73 7.99 -5.99
C ARG A 19 7.43 7.79 -4.50
N MET A 20 6.23 8.20 -4.05
CA MET A 20 5.77 8.09 -2.67
C MET A 20 4.96 6.81 -2.36
N ILE A 21 4.57 6.04 -3.38
CA ILE A 21 3.92 4.72 -3.18
C ILE A 21 4.84 3.81 -2.33
N THR A 22 6.12 3.76 -2.69
CA THR A 22 7.15 2.98 -1.96
C THR A 22 7.29 3.35 -0.48
N PRO A 23 7.59 4.62 -0.11
CA PRO A 23 7.77 4.98 1.29
C PRO A 23 6.47 4.87 2.10
N LEU A 24 5.28 5.07 1.51
CA LEU A 24 4.02 4.86 2.24
C LEU A 24 3.74 3.38 2.53
N GLN A 25 4.02 2.48 1.59
CA GLN A 25 3.90 1.04 1.85
C GLN A 25 4.92 0.56 2.88
N LEU A 26 6.13 1.13 2.88
CA LEU A 26 7.10 0.90 3.94
C LEU A 26 6.58 1.42 5.28
N LEU A 27 6.05 2.64 5.34
CA LEU A 27 5.47 3.21 6.56
C LEU A 27 4.27 2.40 7.07
N LEU A 28 3.54 1.71 6.20
CA LEU A 28 2.43 0.84 6.59
C LEU A 28 2.90 -0.40 7.36
N ALA A 29 4.06 -0.95 7.01
CA ALA A 29 4.50 -2.26 7.54
C ALA A 29 5.67 -2.16 8.54
N LEU A 30 6.58 -1.19 8.38
CA LEU A 30 7.73 -1.00 9.26
C LEU A 30 7.35 -0.80 10.75
N PRO A 31 6.31 -0.01 11.09
CA PRO A 31 5.92 0.19 12.49
C PRO A 31 5.44 -1.09 13.17
N TYR A 32 4.84 -2.02 12.41
CA TYR A 32 4.38 -3.30 12.95
C TYR A 32 5.52 -4.23 13.33
N LEU A 33 6.74 -4.03 12.82
CA LEU A 33 7.94 -4.75 13.32
C LEU A 33 8.22 -4.42 14.79
N GLY A 34 7.80 -3.24 15.27
CA GLY A 34 7.90 -2.86 16.68
C GLY A 34 7.05 -3.73 17.62
N PHE A 35 6.08 -4.48 17.10
CA PHE A 35 5.30 -5.42 17.93
C PHE A 35 6.16 -6.58 18.44
N TRP A 36 7.24 -6.97 17.77
CA TRP A 36 8.16 -8.00 18.29
C TRP A 36 8.77 -7.67 19.65
N ALA A 37 8.83 -6.37 20.01
CA ALA A 37 9.29 -5.94 21.33
C ALA A 37 8.22 -6.04 22.43
N ALA A 38 7.05 -6.63 22.14
CA ALA A 38 5.89 -6.68 23.04
C ALA A 38 5.55 -5.32 23.67
N PRO A 39 5.30 -4.28 22.84
CA PRO A 39 5.08 -2.92 23.32
C PRO A 39 3.81 -2.83 24.18
N SER A 40 3.80 -1.87 25.10
CA SER A 40 2.60 -1.57 25.88
C SER A 40 1.40 -1.21 24.97
N PRO A 41 0.15 -1.40 25.42
CA PRO A 41 -1.04 -1.11 24.62
C PRO A 41 -1.08 0.30 24.02
N ALA A 42 -0.58 1.30 24.76
CA ALA A 42 -0.49 2.67 24.28
C ALA A 42 0.46 2.83 23.08
N VAL A 43 1.62 2.16 23.14
CA VAL A 43 2.62 2.18 22.06
C VAL A 43 2.10 1.42 20.83
N ALA A 44 1.38 0.31 21.03
CA ALA A 44 0.72 -0.43 19.96
C ALA A 44 -0.28 0.44 19.19
N VAL A 45 -1.08 1.25 19.88
CA VAL A 45 -2.03 2.20 19.26
C VAL A 45 -1.30 3.25 18.44
N VAL A 46 -0.21 3.82 18.95
CA VAL A 46 0.59 4.81 18.21
C VAL A 46 1.20 4.20 16.96
N LEU A 47 1.75 2.99 17.04
CA LEU A 47 2.30 2.28 15.88
C LEU A 47 1.23 2.00 14.83
N ALA A 48 0.04 1.56 15.24
CA ALA A 48 -1.09 1.34 14.33
C ALA A 48 -1.58 2.64 13.69
N PHE A 49 -1.58 3.75 14.44
CA PHE A 49 -1.92 5.07 13.91
C PHE A 49 -0.93 5.55 12.85
N VAL A 50 0.38 5.43 13.13
CA VAL A 50 1.45 5.77 12.17
C VAL A 50 1.36 4.87 10.92
N ALA A 51 1.15 3.57 11.10
CA ALA A 51 0.96 2.63 10.00
C ALA A 51 -0.24 3.02 9.13
N SER A 52 -1.34 3.47 9.75
CA SER A 52 -2.56 3.86 9.04
C SER A 52 -2.36 5.04 8.06
N ALA A 53 -1.30 5.85 8.23
CA ALA A 53 -0.94 6.88 7.25
C ALA A 53 -0.47 6.28 5.91
N GLY A 54 0.07 5.05 5.92
CA GLY A 54 0.50 4.33 4.72
C GLY A 54 -0.65 3.96 3.76
N PHE A 55 -1.89 3.90 4.25
CA PHE A 55 -3.06 3.67 3.40
C PHE A 55 -3.29 4.76 2.35
N ALA A 56 -2.74 5.97 2.55
CA ALA A 56 -2.85 7.04 1.57
C ALA A 56 -2.16 6.72 0.21
N ALA A 57 -1.40 5.62 0.12
CA ALA A 57 -0.87 5.10 -1.15
C ALA A 57 -1.97 4.60 -2.09
N ALA A 58 -3.18 4.33 -1.58
CA ALA A 58 -4.32 3.94 -2.41
C ALA A 58 -4.72 5.03 -3.41
N LEU A 59 -4.62 6.31 -3.02
CA LEU A 59 -5.04 7.43 -3.86
C LEU A 59 -4.18 7.60 -5.13
N PRO A 60 -2.83 7.65 -5.06
CA PRO A 60 -1.97 7.61 -6.26
C PRO A 60 -2.22 6.40 -7.16
N LEU A 61 -2.52 5.23 -6.57
CA LEU A 61 -2.76 4.00 -7.31
C LEU A 61 -4.09 4.07 -8.09
N GLN A 62 -5.12 4.64 -7.48
CA GLN A 62 -6.42 4.88 -8.12
C GLN A 62 -6.32 5.95 -9.22
N GLU A 63 -5.54 7.02 -9.01
CA GLU A 63 -5.28 8.04 -10.03
C GLU A 63 -4.58 7.46 -11.26
N ARG A 64 -3.57 6.60 -11.06
CA ARG A 64 -2.92 5.85 -12.15
C ARG A 64 -3.88 4.95 -12.91
N LEU A 65 -4.75 4.22 -12.19
CA LEU A 65 -5.74 3.35 -12.80
C LEU A 65 -6.74 4.17 -13.64
N ALA A 66 -7.22 5.30 -13.12
CA ALA A 66 -8.12 6.20 -13.83
C ALA A 66 -7.50 6.80 -15.10
N GLY A 67 -6.20 7.13 -15.05
CA GLY A 67 -5.47 7.69 -16.18
C GLY A 67 -5.17 6.70 -17.32
N ASN A 68 -5.05 5.41 -17.01
CA ASN A 68 -4.71 4.36 -17.99
C ASN A 68 -5.94 3.63 -18.56
N ILE A 69 -7.14 3.88 -18.06
CA ILE A 69 -8.37 3.19 -18.46
C ILE A 69 -9.33 4.14 -19.19
N GLY A 70 -9.82 3.70 -20.35
CA GLY A 70 -10.80 4.43 -21.15
C GLY A 70 -12.13 4.65 -20.41
N PRO A 71 -12.87 5.73 -20.72
CA PRO A 71 -14.05 6.15 -19.96
C PRO A 71 -15.16 5.10 -19.93
N GLU A 72 -15.30 4.30 -20.98
CA GLU A 72 -16.36 3.30 -21.16
C GLU A 72 -16.26 2.12 -20.18
N VAL A 73 -15.04 1.72 -19.82
CA VAL A 73 -14.77 0.55 -18.94
C VAL A 73 -14.30 0.97 -17.54
N ARG A 74 -14.23 2.28 -17.26
CA ARG A 74 -13.75 2.80 -15.98
C ARG A 74 -14.59 2.30 -14.80
N GLY A 75 -15.92 2.29 -14.91
CA GLY A 75 -16.81 1.79 -13.86
C GLY A 75 -16.56 0.31 -13.52
N GLN A 76 -16.37 -0.53 -14.55
CA GLN A 76 -16.07 -1.95 -14.37
C GLN A 76 -14.71 -2.18 -13.72
N ALA A 77 -13.69 -1.41 -14.13
CA ALA A 77 -12.35 -1.51 -13.57
C ALA A 77 -12.29 -1.10 -12.10
N PHE A 78 -12.96 0.00 -11.73
CA PHE A 78 -13.07 0.42 -10.32
C PHE A 78 -13.92 -0.54 -9.50
N GLY A 79 -14.96 -1.14 -10.09
CA GLY A 79 -15.74 -2.22 -9.47
C GLY A 79 -14.87 -3.44 -9.17
N LEU A 80 -14.07 -3.91 -10.15
CA LEU A 80 -13.14 -5.03 -9.97
C LEU A 80 -12.07 -4.72 -8.91
N TYR A 81 -11.53 -3.50 -8.92
CA TYR A 81 -10.58 -3.04 -7.90
C TYR A 81 -11.19 -3.10 -6.49
N SER A 82 -12.40 -2.57 -6.31
CA SER A 82 -13.10 -2.57 -5.02
C SER A 82 -13.39 -3.99 -4.53
N THR A 83 -13.94 -4.84 -5.39
CA THR A 83 -14.22 -6.23 -5.05
C THR A 83 -12.93 -7.00 -4.72
N GLY A 84 -11.86 -6.76 -5.47
CA GLY A 84 -10.53 -7.33 -5.20
C GLY A 84 -9.99 -6.94 -3.83
N LEU A 85 -10.18 -5.67 -3.43
CA LEU A 85 -9.80 -5.22 -2.08
C LEU A 85 -10.61 -5.94 -0.99
N MET A 86 -11.94 -6.05 -1.14
CA MET A 86 -12.78 -6.74 -0.16
C MET A 86 -12.41 -8.21 0.00
N VAL A 87 -12.19 -8.92 -1.12
CA VAL A 87 -11.74 -10.32 -1.10
C VAL A 87 -10.36 -10.43 -0.43
N GLY A 88 -9.42 -9.56 -0.80
CA GLY A 88 -8.10 -9.53 -0.18
C GLY A 88 -8.13 -9.27 1.32
N GLN A 89 -9.01 -8.36 1.78
CA GLN A 89 -9.22 -8.10 3.20
C GLN A 89 -9.80 -9.33 3.93
N ALA A 90 -10.77 -10.02 3.33
CA ALA A 90 -11.34 -11.23 3.92
C ALA A 90 -10.28 -12.35 4.05
N VAL A 91 -9.49 -12.57 2.99
CA VAL A 91 -8.37 -13.52 3.02
C VAL A 91 -7.33 -13.11 4.07
N GLY A 92 -6.96 -11.84 4.11
CA GLY A 92 -6.03 -11.30 5.11
C GLY A 92 -6.51 -11.47 6.54
N ALA A 93 -7.81 -11.27 6.81
CA ALA A 93 -8.42 -11.48 8.11
C ALA A 93 -8.38 -12.95 8.54
N VAL A 94 -8.69 -13.87 7.63
CA VAL A 94 -8.60 -15.33 7.89
C VAL A 94 -7.16 -15.74 8.20
N ILE A 95 -6.20 -15.30 7.38
CA ILE A 95 -4.78 -15.58 7.60
C ILE A 95 -4.34 -15.01 8.95
N GLY A 96 -4.64 -13.73 9.22
CA GLY A 96 -4.23 -13.07 10.44
C GLY A 96 -4.84 -13.67 11.70
N GLY A 97 -6.13 -14.01 11.68
CA GLY A 97 -6.80 -14.70 12.79
C GLY A 97 -6.23 -16.11 13.03
N THR A 98 -5.90 -16.83 11.95
CA THR A 98 -5.29 -18.17 12.04
C THR A 98 -3.89 -18.09 12.65
N LEU A 99 -3.05 -17.15 12.19
CA LEU A 99 -1.71 -16.94 12.77
C LEU A 99 -1.80 -16.48 14.22
N ALA A 100 -2.74 -15.59 14.56
CA ALA A 100 -2.91 -15.11 15.94
C ALA A 100 -3.28 -16.25 16.89
N THR A 101 -4.15 -17.16 16.45
CA THR A 101 -4.53 -18.36 17.22
C THR A 101 -3.35 -19.33 17.38
N ALA A 102 -2.53 -19.50 16.34
CA ALA A 102 -1.44 -20.48 16.34
C ALA A 102 -0.14 -19.99 17.03
N LEU A 103 0.22 -18.72 16.87
CA LEU A 103 1.51 -18.16 17.27
C LEU A 103 1.41 -17.11 18.40
N GLY A 104 0.19 -16.74 18.79
CA GLY A 104 -0.08 -15.57 19.61
C GLY A 104 -0.05 -14.26 18.83
N THR A 105 -0.75 -13.24 19.34
CA THR A 105 -0.99 -11.96 18.67
C THR A 105 0.30 -11.25 18.24
N THR A 106 1.32 -11.24 19.11
CA THR A 106 2.59 -10.55 18.87
C THR A 106 3.35 -11.13 17.69
N SER A 107 3.53 -12.45 17.68
CA SER A 107 4.23 -13.15 16.60
C SER A 107 3.47 -13.04 15.28
N ALA A 108 2.13 -13.17 15.33
CA ALA A 108 1.27 -13.04 14.15
C ALA A 108 1.39 -11.66 13.48
N MET A 109 1.35 -10.57 14.26
CA MET A 109 1.48 -9.20 13.74
C MET A 109 2.85 -8.98 13.06
N GLY A 110 3.93 -9.47 13.67
CA GLY A 110 5.27 -9.40 13.08
C GLY A 110 5.38 -10.20 11.77
N THR A 111 4.85 -11.43 11.74
CA THR A 111 4.85 -12.27 10.53
C THR A 111 4.05 -11.64 9.40
N LEU A 112 2.86 -11.10 9.68
CA LEU A 112 2.04 -10.41 8.68
C LEU A 112 2.74 -9.15 8.13
N ALA A 113 3.46 -8.41 8.99
CA ALA A 113 4.24 -7.25 8.56
C ALA A 113 5.35 -7.64 7.59
N VAL A 114 6.11 -8.70 7.91
CA VAL A 114 7.17 -9.22 7.03
C VAL A 114 6.59 -9.73 5.71
N MET A 115 5.49 -10.47 5.74
CA MET A 115 4.79 -10.92 4.53
C MET A 115 4.35 -9.74 3.66
N SER A 116 3.76 -8.71 4.26
CA SER A 116 3.31 -7.50 3.56
C SER A 116 4.47 -6.75 2.89
N LEU A 117 5.61 -6.62 3.59
CA LEU A 117 6.84 -6.04 3.03
C LEU A 117 7.37 -6.87 1.85
N GLY A 118 7.39 -8.20 1.98
CA GLY A 118 7.84 -9.11 0.93
C GLY A 118 6.98 -9.02 -0.33
N VAL A 119 5.66 -9.02 -0.17
CA VAL A 119 4.70 -8.86 -1.27
C VAL A 119 4.88 -7.49 -1.93
N THR A 120 5.00 -6.42 -1.13
CA THR A 120 5.22 -5.05 -1.62
C THR A 120 6.51 -4.96 -2.44
N ALA A 121 7.62 -5.48 -1.91
CA ALA A 121 8.92 -5.46 -2.60
C ALA A 121 8.87 -6.24 -3.91
N THR A 122 8.22 -7.41 -3.91
CA THR A 122 8.07 -8.27 -5.09
C THR A 122 7.25 -7.58 -6.18
N LEU A 123 6.10 -7.00 -5.83
CA LEU A 123 5.24 -6.26 -6.75
C LEU A 123 5.95 -5.04 -7.33
N MET A 124 6.61 -4.25 -6.49
CA MET A 124 7.38 -3.10 -6.95
C MET A 124 8.52 -3.49 -7.89
N TYR A 125 9.24 -4.55 -7.57
CA TYR A 125 10.32 -5.04 -8.40
C TYR A 125 9.82 -5.56 -9.75
N GLY A 126 8.71 -6.30 -9.76
CA GLY A 126 8.04 -6.76 -10.96
C GLY A 126 7.56 -5.60 -11.84
N LEU A 127 6.87 -4.62 -11.27
CA LEU A 127 6.37 -3.44 -12.00
C LEU A 127 7.49 -2.56 -12.55
N ARG A 128 8.62 -2.44 -11.82
CA ARG A 128 9.81 -1.74 -12.32
C ARG A 128 10.46 -2.45 -13.50
N ARG A 129 10.49 -3.79 -13.50
CA ARG A 129 10.99 -4.60 -14.62
C ARG A 129 10.08 -4.53 -15.84
N SER A 130 8.78 -4.38 -15.65
CA SER A 130 7.78 -4.27 -16.72
C SER A 130 7.57 -2.85 -17.22
N ALA A 131 8.25 -1.84 -16.67
CA ALA A 131 8.18 -0.48 -17.17
C ALA A 131 8.75 -0.44 -18.61
N PRO A 132 8.01 0.10 -19.60
CA PRO A 132 8.54 0.27 -20.94
C PRO A 132 9.84 1.07 -20.86
N ALA A 133 10.92 0.54 -21.45
CA ALA A 133 12.14 1.33 -21.64
C ALA A 133 11.74 2.63 -22.33
N GLN A 134 12.07 3.77 -21.71
CA GLN A 134 11.70 5.10 -22.22
C GLN A 134 11.99 5.15 -23.72
N ALA A 135 10.94 5.23 -24.53
CA ALA A 135 11.11 5.44 -25.97
C ALA A 135 11.96 6.71 -26.15
N PRO A 136 12.98 6.70 -27.02
CA PRO A 136 13.86 7.84 -27.22
C PRO A 136 13.01 9.08 -27.46
N ARG A 137 13.22 10.11 -26.64
CA ARG A 137 12.57 11.41 -26.77
C ARG A 137 12.94 11.91 -28.16
N VAL A 138 12.01 11.86 -29.11
CA VAL A 138 12.22 12.40 -30.45
C VAL A 138 12.42 13.89 -30.26
N GLU A 139 13.68 14.29 -30.29
CA GLU A 139 14.13 15.68 -30.28
C GLU A 139 13.63 16.29 -31.59
N SER A 140 12.45 16.92 -31.52
CA SER A 140 11.95 17.78 -32.59
C SER A 140 12.83 19.03 -32.61
N HIS A 141 13.89 18.99 -33.41
CA HIS A 141 14.66 20.16 -33.79
C HIS A 141 13.79 21.05 -34.69
N PRO A 142 13.74 22.39 -34.45
CA PRO A 142 13.08 23.34 -35.34
C PRO A 142 13.84 23.55 -36.65
#